data_AF-A0A061HXZ4-F1
#
_entry.id   AF-A0A061HXZ4-F1
#
_cell.length_a   1.000
_cell.length_b   1.000
_cell.length_c   1.000
_cell.angle_alpha   90.00
_cell.angle_beta   90.00
_cell.angle_gamma   90.00
#
_symmetry.space_group_name_H-M   'P 1'
#
loop_
_entity.id
_entity.type
_entity.pdbx_description
1 polymer ?
#
loop_
_entity_poly.entity_id
_entity_poly.type
_entity_poly.pdbx_seq_one_letter_code
_entity_poly.pdbx_strand_id
1 'polypeptide(L)'
;MNCPPHSHYELCQRGCPLTCGDLPVPGGCGSDCHEACVCDEGFVLSGETCVPLSSCGCVYRGIYHPVGDDFYPGPECNSLCHCYKGGLVACQPSYCSPHEVCKLSSGILRCVAEDSATCQVSGSSHYTTFDDRRFDFLSSCVFVLAQTCWTRPGLPQFTILQENTAWGNNKQLSVIKTITVQVDNYTLQLEQNQWKVKVNGVDMKMPVLLDDNSVQAFQHGIDVVIKTKFGLLVSYDLNNNVRVTIPHNYYKHMCGLCGDYNDDPKNDFQKSDGSQAASPTELGNSWQHAVPDSPCILPPACKPGQDCKPTCSPELENKYGGVQFCGLLANPTGPLAACHKLLDPQGPLKDCVFDLCLGGGNQSILCDNIHAYVSACQAAGGKVEPWRTETFCPMVCPPHSHYEVCADTCSLGCSTITTPIACPDTCAEGCECDNDYLLGITGCVPMEKC
;
A
#
# COMPACT_ATOMS: atom_id res chain seq x y z
N MET A 1 -36.12 -0.67 -25.10
CA MET A 1 -35.14 -0.08 -24.15
C MET A 1 -35.73 -0.24 -22.75
N ASN A 2 -35.00 -0.81 -21.80
CA ASN A 2 -35.45 -0.85 -20.40
C ASN A 2 -34.89 0.38 -19.69
N CYS A 3 -35.77 1.24 -19.19
CA CYS A 3 -35.38 2.44 -18.47
C CYS A 3 -35.14 2.16 -16.98
N PRO A 4 -34.27 2.93 -16.31
CA PRO A 4 -34.03 2.79 -14.87
C PRO A 4 -35.29 3.09 -14.04
N PRO A 5 -35.36 2.67 -12.77
CA PRO A 5 -36.47 3.00 -11.89
C PRO A 5 -36.76 4.51 -11.87
N HIS A 6 -38.05 4.87 -11.79
CA HIS A 6 -38.53 6.25 -11.79
C HIS A 6 -38.23 7.02 -13.09
N SER A 7 -38.19 6.29 -14.21
CA SER A 7 -38.10 6.87 -15.55
C SER A 7 -38.91 6.05 -16.54
N HIS A 8 -39.30 6.68 -17.64
CA HIS A 8 -39.99 6.04 -18.75
C HIS A 8 -39.29 6.32 -20.08
N TYR A 9 -39.55 5.44 -21.04
CA TYR A 9 -39.01 5.57 -22.37
C TYR A 9 -39.78 6.63 -23.17
N GLU A 10 -39.06 7.52 -23.83
CA GLU A 10 -39.62 8.50 -24.75
C GLU A 10 -38.86 8.48 -26.09
N LEU A 11 -39.62 8.31 -27.19
CA LEU A 11 -39.05 8.23 -28.54
C LEU A 11 -38.44 9.55 -29.03
N CYS A 12 -38.93 10.67 -28.50
CA CYS A 12 -38.56 12.00 -28.96
C CYS A 12 -38.48 12.99 -27.79
N GLN A 13 -37.52 12.75 -26.90
CA GLN A 13 -37.16 13.71 -25.86
C GLN A 13 -36.48 14.92 -26.52
N ARG A 14 -36.87 16.11 -26.08
CA ARG A 14 -36.32 17.40 -26.54
C ARG A 14 -35.77 18.17 -25.35
N GLY A 15 -34.72 18.94 -25.58
CA GLY A 15 -34.04 19.69 -24.52
C GLY A 15 -33.13 18.82 -23.64
N CYS A 16 -32.62 19.40 -22.56
CA CYS A 16 -31.76 18.68 -21.61
C CYS A 16 -32.63 18.11 -20.48
N PRO A 17 -32.33 16.89 -19.98
CA PRO A 17 -33.01 16.35 -18.81
C PRO A 17 -32.76 17.26 -17.60
N LEU A 18 -33.78 17.41 -16.74
CA LEU A 18 -33.64 18.12 -15.48
C LEU A 18 -32.71 17.32 -14.55
N THR A 19 -31.59 17.90 -14.12
CA THR A 19 -30.60 17.24 -13.25
C THR A 19 -30.52 17.90 -11.87
N CYS A 20 -30.03 17.16 -10.87
CA CYS A 20 -29.80 17.71 -9.52
C CYS A 20 -28.80 18.89 -9.48
N GLY A 21 -27.98 19.07 -10.52
CA GLY A 21 -26.94 20.10 -10.60
C GLY A 21 -27.27 21.24 -11.55
N ASP A 22 -28.51 21.34 -12.05
CA ASP A 22 -28.84 22.24 -13.14
C ASP A 22 -28.50 23.70 -12.86
N LEU A 23 -27.54 24.20 -13.63
CA LEU A 23 -27.27 25.61 -13.85
C LEU A 23 -27.90 26.02 -15.19
N PRO A 24 -28.29 27.28 -15.37
CA PRO A 24 -28.79 27.75 -16.66
C PRO A 24 -27.75 27.52 -17.77
N VAL A 25 -28.10 26.69 -18.77
CA VAL A 25 -27.23 26.36 -19.91
C VAL A 25 -27.10 27.58 -20.83
N PRO A 26 -25.88 28.15 -21.01
CA PRO A 26 -25.68 29.24 -21.96
C PRO A 26 -25.97 28.76 -23.38
N GLY A 27 -26.98 29.33 -24.04
CA GLY A 27 -27.43 28.92 -25.38
C GLY A 27 -28.75 28.14 -25.41
N GLY A 28 -29.31 27.80 -24.24
CA GLY A 28 -30.55 27.04 -24.14
C GLY A 28 -30.37 25.55 -24.41
N CYS A 29 -31.42 24.78 -24.17
CA CYS A 29 -31.43 23.36 -24.48
C CYS A 29 -31.97 23.19 -25.90
N GLY A 30 -31.18 22.60 -26.81
CA GLY A 30 -31.53 22.46 -28.22
C GLY A 30 -32.89 21.82 -28.46
N SER A 31 -33.45 22.01 -29.66
CA SER A 31 -34.78 21.49 -30.04
C SER A 31 -34.75 20.11 -30.70
N ASP A 32 -33.55 19.55 -30.87
CA ASP A 32 -33.36 18.28 -31.57
C ASP A 32 -33.94 17.12 -30.77
N CYS A 33 -34.50 16.17 -31.51
CA CYS A 33 -35.26 15.04 -31.00
C CYS A 33 -34.34 13.83 -30.86
N HIS A 34 -34.27 13.27 -29.66
CA HIS A 34 -33.50 12.06 -29.39
C HIS A 34 -34.34 11.05 -28.61
N GLU A 35 -34.12 9.77 -28.90
CA GLU A 35 -34.74 8.66 -28.17
C GLU A 35 -34.00 8.48 -26.84
N ALA A 36 -34.70 8.57 -25.70
CA ALA A 36 -34.08 8.54 -24.37
C ALA A 36 -35.02 7.98 -23.29
N CYS A 37 -34.44 7.65 -22.13
CA CYS A 37 -35.19 7.45 -20.90
C CYS A 37 -35.29 8.78 -20.14
N VAL A 38 -36.50 9.16 -19.74
CA VAL A 38 -36.81 10.45 -19.11
C VAL A 38 -37.32 10.20 -17.70
N CYS A 39 -36.77 10.92 -16.73
CA CYS A 39 -37.21 10.82 -15.34
C CYS A 39 -38.70 11.18 -15.21
N ASP A 40 -39.42 10.42 -14.39
CA ASP A 40 -40.83 10.65 -14.12
C ASP A 40 -41.03 11.98 -13.37
N GLU A 41 -42.25 12.52 -13.41
CA GLU A 41 -42.58 13.78 -12.73
C GLU A 41 -42.24 13.73 -11.23
N GLY A 42 -41.51 14.74 -10.75
CA GLY A 42 -41.00 14.80 -9.37
C GLY A 42 -39.62 14.16 -9.16
N PHE A 43 -39.07 13.52 -10.20
CA PHE A 43 -37.72 12.96 -10.22
C PHE A 43 -36.81 13.74 -11.17
N VAL A 44 -35.53 13.75 -10.85
CA VAL A 44 -34.48 14.41 -11.63
C VAL A 44 -33.28 13.49 -11.78
N LEU A 45 -32.52 13.71 -12.84
CA LEU A 45 -31.34 12.92 -13.13
C LEU A 45 -30.20 13.29 -12.18
N SER A 46 -29.62 12.29 -11.52
CA SER A 46 -28.40 12.42 -10.74
C SER A 46 -27.47 11.26 -11.11
N GLY A 47 -26.38 11.58 -11.82
CA GLY A 47 -25.57 10.58 -12.50
C GLY A 47 -26.40 9.84 -13.55
N GLU A 48 -26.53 8.52 -13.42
CA GLU A 48 -27.32 7.67 -14.33
C GLU A 48 -28.69 7.26 -13.76
N THR A 49 -29.10 7.83 -12.63
CA THR A 49 -30.31 7.43 -11.91
C THR A 49 -31.28 8.59 -11.71
N CYS A 50 -32.59 8.30 -11.73
CA CYS A 50 -33.63 9.27 -11.41
C CYS A 50 -33.93 9.24 -9.91
N VAL A 51 -33.65 10.34 -9.22
CA VAL A 51 -33.87 10.49 -7.78
C VAL A 51 -34.95 11.54 -7.51
N PRO A 52 -35.71 11.43 -6.41
CA PRO A 52 -36.63 12.49 -6.02
C PRO A 52 -35.90 13.82 -5.91
N LEU A 53 -36.50 14.92 -6.35
CA LEU A 53 -35.89 16.26 -6.25
C LEU A 53 -35.45 16.60 -4.82
N SER A 54 -36.17 16.12 -3.81
CA SER A 54 -35.87 16.29 -2.38
C SER A 54 -34.65 15.49 -1.89
N SER A 55 -34.10 14.60 -2.72
CA SER A 55 -32.89 13.82 -2.46
C SER A 55 -31.66 14.38 -3.16
N CYS A 56 -31.78 15.49 -3.89
CA CYS A 56 -30.62 16.17 -4.47
C CYS A 56 -29.70 16.73 -3.37
N GLY A 57 -28.40 16.73 -3.70
CA GLY A 57 -27.35 17.38 -2.94
C GLY A 57 -27.36 18.90 -3.08
N CYS A 58 -26.18 19.50 -2.97
CA CYS A 58 -25.98 20.93 -2.84
C CYS A 58 -25.27 21.50 -4.06
N VAL A 59 -25.75 22.61 -4.60
CA VAL A 59 -24.99 23.40 -5.58
C VAL A 59 -24.28 24.53 -4.84
N TYR A 60 -22.95 24.43 -4.73
CA TYR A 60 -22.13 25.44 -4.08
C TYR A 60 -21.16 26.06 -5.09
N ARG A 61 -21.24 27.38 -5.30
CA ARG A 61 -20.43 28.11 -6.30
C ARG A 61 -20.45 27.49 -7.72
N GLY A 62 -21.59 26.91 -8.10
CA GLY A 62 -21.78 26.29 -9.40
C GLY A 62 -21.22 24.86 -9.53
N ILE A 63 -20.79 24.24 -8.44
CA ILE A 63 -20.39 22.82 -8.39
C ILE A 63 -21.44 22.05 -7.60
N TYR A 64 -21.89 20.92 -8.15
CA TYR A 64 -22.81 20.02 -7.47
C TYR A 64 -22.04 19.07 -6.55
N HIS A 65 -22.51 18.96 -5.31
CA HIS A 65 -21.99 18.06 -4.28
C HIS A 65 -23.12 17.12 -3.82
N PRO A 66 -22.95 15.79 -3.89
CA PRO A 66 -23.88 14.82 -3.31
C PRO A 66 -24.23 15.09 -1.83
N VAL A 67 -25.41 14.64 -1.40
CA VAL A 67 -25.78 14.68 0.03
C VAL A 67 -24.79 13.85 0.84
N GLY A 68 -24.23 14.44 1.91
CA GLY A 68 -23.22 13.83 2.78
C GLY A 68 -21.78 14.18 2.41
N ASP A 69 -21.55 14.88 1.30
CA ASP A 69 -20.19 15.26 0.90
C ASP A 69 -19.59 16.35 1.80
N ASP A 70 -18.32 16.14 2.15
CA ASP A 70 -17.43 17.15 2.72
C ASP A 70 -16.46 17.69 1.65
N PHE A 71 -16.40 19.02 1.48
CA PHE A 71 -15.60 19.66 0.45
C PHE A 71 -15.00 21.01 0.88
N TYR A 72 -13.86 21.36 0.26
CA TYR A 72 -13.24 22.68 0.41
C TYR A 72 -13.66 23.61 -0.74
N PRO A 73 -14.26 24.78 -0.49
CA PRO A 73 -14.81 25.66 -1.52
C PRO A 73 -13.79 26.61 -2.17
N GLY A 74 -12.56 26.65 -1.69
CA GLY A 74 -11.55 27.62 -2.09
C GLY A 74 -10.12 27.09 -1.98
N PRO A 75 -9.18 27.66 -2.75
CA PRO A 75 -7.84 27.10 -2.99
C PRO A 75 -6.93 27.08 -1.76
N GLU A 76 -7.31 27.76 -0.68
CA GLU A 76 -6.57 27.75 0.59
C GLU A 76 -7.07 26.66 1.55
N CYS A 77 -8.13 25.92 1.17
CA CYS A 77 -8.81 24.97 2.05
C CYS A 77 -9.14 25.56 3.43
N ASN A 78 -9.45 26.87 3.48
CA ASN A 78 -9.65 27.65 4.70
C ASN A 78 -11.05 27.47 5.33
N SER A 79 -11.90 26.64 4.73
CA SER A 79 -13.22 26.29 5.23
C SER A 79 -13.63 24.90 4.72
N LEU A 80 -14.09 24.03 5.61
CA LEU A 80 -14.66 22.73 5.25
C LEU A 80 -16.18 22.83 5.26
N CYS A 81 -16.82 22.49 4.15
CA CYS A 81 -18.26 22.56 3.96
C CYS A 81 -18.87 21.16 3.87
N HIS A 82 -19.97 20.93 4.58
CA HIS A 82 -20.76 19.71 4.52
C HIS A 82 -22.06 19.95 3.76
N CYS A 83 -22.40 19.06 2.83
CA CYS A 83 -23.67 19.08 2.11
C CYS A 83 -24.75 18.26 2.81
N TYR A 84 -25.78 18.94 3.31
CA TYR A 84 -26.96 18.31 3.90
C TYR A 84 -28.08 18.10 2.89
N LYS A 85 -28.98 17.17 3.22
CA LYS A 85 -30.19 16.93 2.45
C LYS A 85 -31.01 18.22 2.27
N GLY A 86 -31.52 18.45 1.07
CA GLY A 86 -32.28 19.65 0.72
C GLY A 86 -31.42 20.83 0.26
N GLY A 87 -30.16 20.58 -0.11
CA GLY A 87 -29.26 21.57 -0.70
C GLY A 87 -28.62 22.56 0.30
N LEU A 88 -28.74 22.28 1.60
CA LEU A 88 -28.16 23.12 2.65
C LEU A 88 -26.67 22.82 2.81
N VAL A 89 -25.84 23.86 2.77
CA VAL A 89 -24.40 23.75 3.00
C VAL A 89 -24.07 24.44 4.31
N ALA A 90 -23.40 23.74 5.23
CA ALA A 90 -22.81 24.35 6.41
C ALA A 90 -21.29 24.26 6.34
N CYS A 91 -20.62 25.38 6.56
CA CYS A 91 -19.17 25.45 6.50
C CYS A 91 -18.59 25.89 7.86
N GLN A 92 -17.47 25.29 8.22
CA GLN A 92 -16.68 25.65 9.39
C GLN A 92 -15.27 26.04 8.97
N PRO A 93 -14.58 26.93 9.71
CA PRO A 93 -13.16 27.16 9.50
C PRO A 93 -12.38 25.84 9.59
N SER A 94 -11.54 25.57 8.60
CA SER A 94 -10.68 24.39 8.52
C SER A 94 -9.43 24.82 7.77
N TYR A 95 -8.29 24.18 8.03
CA TYR A 95 -7.06 24.46 7.33
C TYR A 95 -6.34 23.13 7.12
N CYS A 96 -5.66 22.97 5.99
CA CYS A 96 -4.76 21.85 5.81
C CYS A 96 -3.69 21.87 6.91
N SER A 97 -3.25 20.68 7.31
CA SER A 97 -2.14 20.63 8.25
C SER A 97 -0.86 21.16 7.60
N PRO A 98 0.19 21.52 8.37
CA PRO A 98 1.45 22.04 7.82
C PRO A 98 2.13 21.13 6.79
N HIS A 99 1.69 19.87 6.71
CA HIS A 99 2.22 18.79 5.89
C HIS A 99 1.26 18.37 4.76
N GLU A 100 0.23 19.17 4.50
CA GLU A 100 -0.75 18.97 3.45
C GLU A 100 -0.90 20.25 2.63
N VAL A 101 -1.11 20.08 1.33
CA VAL A 101 -1.43 21.17 0.43
C VAL A 101 -2.84 21.00 -0.10
N CYS A 102 -3.54 22.13 -0.20
CA CYS A 102 -4.86 22.20 -0.80
C CYS A 102 -4.73 22.06 -2.32
N LYS A 103 -5.03 20.87 -2.86
CA LYS A 103 -4.99 20.61 -4.29
C LYS A 103 -6.24 19.89 -4.77
N LEU A 104 -6.51 20.00 -6.06
CA LEU A 104 -7.60 19.25 -6.69
C LEU A 104 -7.27 17.76 -6.66
N SER A 105 -8.18 16.96 -6.11
CA SER A 105 -8.11 15.50 -6.08
C SER A 105 -9.49 14.96 -6.46
N SER A 106 -9.56 14.23 -7.57
CA SER A 106 -10.81 13.75 -8.18
C SER A 106 -11.84 14.88 -8.43
N GLY A 107 -11.37 16.03 -8.94
CA GLY A 107 -12.21 17.17 -9.30
C GLY A 107 -12.66 18.07 -8.15
N ILE A 108 -12.35 17.72 -6.89
CA ILE A 108 -12.71 18.52 -5.70
C ILE A 108 -11.43 18.89 -4.94
N LEU A 109 -11.38 20.09 -4.35
CA LEU A 109 -10.27 20.49 -3.49
C LEU A 109 -10.24 19.67 -2.21
N ARG A 110 -9.06 19.11 -1.90
CA ARG A 110 -8.80 18.36 -0.68
C ARG A 110 -7.44 18.77 -0.11
N CYS A 111 -7.29 18.64 1.20
CA CYS A 111 -5.98 18.61 1.82
C CYS A 111 -5.35 17.26 1.47
N VAL A 112 -4.23 17.32 0.76
CA VAL A 112 -3.51 16.13 0.31
C VAL A 112 -2.07 16.29 0.74
N ALA A 113 -1.51 15.26 1.36
CA ALA A 113 -0.08 15.24 1.70
C ALA A 113 0.75 15.39 0.42
N GLU A 114 1.80 16.21 0.47
CA GLU A 114 2.74 16.35 -0.66
C GLU A 114 3.70 15.17 -0.73
N ASP A 115 4.09 14.66 0.44
CA ASP A 115 5.11 13.63 0.59
C ASP A 115 4.58 12.43 1.38
N SER A 116 5.37 11.37 1.39
CA SER A 116 5.16 10.16 2.17
C SER A 116 6.49 9.60 2.64
N ALA A 117 6.50 8.91 3.77
CA ALA A 117 7.66 8.16 4.23
C ALA A 117 7.38 6.66 4.12
N THR A 118 8.43 5.87 3.91
CA THR A 118 8.34 4.43 3.81
C THR A 118 9.21 3.76 4.86
N CYS A 119 8.58 2.99 5.73
CA CYS A 119 9.27 2.02 6.58
C CYS A 119 9.41 0.70 5.82
N GLN A 120 10.55 0.02 5.96
CA GLN A 120 10.81 -1.26 5.31
C GLN A 120 11.32 -2.31 6.30
N VAL A 121 10.90 -3.55 6.08
CA VAL A 121 11.46 -4.74 6.72
C VAL A 121 11.98 -5.68 5.64
N SER A 122 13.28 -5.97 5.65
CA SER A 122 13.93 -6.95 4.76
C SER A 122 14.44 -8.15 5.54
N GLY A 123 14.32 -9.36 4.96
CA GLY A 123 14.78 -10.60 5.59
C GLY A 123 14.06 -10.97 6.90
N SER A 124 12.93 -10.33 7.22
CA SER A 124 12.17 -10.37 8.49
C SER A 124 12.76 -9.67 9.72
N SER A 125 14.02 -9.24 9.66
CA SER A 125 14.75 -8.73 10.83
C SER A 125 15.53 -7.44 10.63
N HIS A 126 15.70 -6.98 9.39
CA HIS A 126 16.36 -5.72 9.09
C HIS A 126 15.31 -4.65 8.88
N TYR A 127 15.26 -3.66 9.76
CA TYR A 127 14.28 -2.60 9.76
C TYR A 127 14.93 -1.30 9.31
N THR A 128 14.21 -0.55 8.48
CA THR A 128 14.47 0.87 8.19
C THR A 128 13.21 1.63 8.57
N THR A 129 13.31 2.54 9.54
CA THR A 129 12.18 3.34 10.03
C THR A 129 11.72 4.38 9.01
N PHE A 130 10.63 5.09 9.31
CA PHE A 130 10.16 6.21 8.49
C PHE A 130 11.20 7.35 8.40
N ASP A 131 12.08 7.50 9.40
CA ASP A 131 13.13 8.52 9.46
C ASP A 131 14.51 7.96 9.06
N ASP A 132 14.54 6.86 8.29
CA ASP A 132 15.73 6.20 7.74
C ASP A 132 16.70 5.56 8.76
N ARG A 133 16.29 5.37 10.02
CA ARG A 133 17.11 4.63 10.98
C ARG A 133 17.08 3.14 10.71
N ARG A 134 18.26 2.58 10.50
CA ARG A 134 18.46 1.13 10.32
C ARG A 134 18.74 0.42 11.63
N PHE A 135 18.14 -0.74 11.83
CA PHE A 135 18.44 -1.63 12.95
C PHE A 135 18.05 -3.08 12.70
N ASP A 136 18.69 -3.98 13.44
CA ASP A 136 18.44 -5.41 13.34
C ASP A 136 17.73 -5.90 14.60
N PHE A 137 16.59 -6.57 14.41
CA PHE A 137 15.83 -7.18 15.48
C PHE A 137 15.30 -8.55 15.05
N LEU A 138 15.89 -9.60 15.63
CA LEU A 138 15.46 -10.98 15.42
C LEU A 138 14.43 -11.38 16.46
N SER A 139 13.33 -11.99 16.00
CA SER A 139 12.28 -12.50 16.87
C SER A 139 11.42 -13.57 16.21
N SER A 140 10.66 -14.31 17.02
CA SER A 140 9.66 -15.30 16.58
C SER A 140 8.27 -15.05 17.19
N CYS A 141 7.96 -13.77 17.44
CA CYS A 141 6.70 -13.34 18.06
C CYS A 141 5.93 -12.36 17.17
N VAL A 142 4.81 -11.86 17.69
CA VAL A 142 4.01 -10.80 17.05
C VAL A 142 4.39 -9.43 17.64
N PHE A 143 4.56 -8.44 16.77
CA PHE A 143 4.95 -7.08 17.14
C PHE A 143 4.10 -6.05 16.42
N VAL A 144 3.93 -4.88 17.04
CA VAL A 144 3.42 -3.69 16.36
C VAL A 144 4.53 -3.14 15.47
N LEU A 145 4.40 -3.34 14.16
CA LEU A 145 5.31 -2.78 13.17
C LEU A 145 5.12 -1.27 13.07
N ALA A 146 3.88 -0.84 12.84
CA ALA A 146 3.50 0.57 12.81
C ALA A 146 2.02 0.71 13.21
N GLN A 147 1.69 1.75 13.97
CA GLN A 147 0.31 2.09 14.29
C GLN A 147 0.15 3.61 14.48
N THR A 148 -1.08 4.09 14.41
CA THR A 148 -1.41 5.47 14.79
C THR A 148 -1.48 5.58 16.31
N CYS A 149 -0.72 6.50 16.91
CA CYS A 149 -0.57 6.57 18.38
C CYS A 149 -1.09 7.88 18.96
N TRP A 150 -0.87 8.99 18.26
CA TRP A 150 -1.43 10.28 18.63
C TRP A 150 -2.58 10.59 17.68
N THR A 151 -3.77 10.79 18.23
CA THR A 151 -4.99 10.96 17.44
C THR A 151 -5.36 12.43 17.37
N ARG A 152 -5.73 12.90 16.18
CA ARG A 152 -6.39 14.19 16.00
C ARG A 152 -7.72 13.99 15.26
N PRO A 153 -8.71 14.90 15.43
CA PRO A 153 -9.98 14.79 14.71
C PRO A 153 -9.76 14.63 13.21
N GLY A 154 -10.35 13.60 12.61
CA GLY A 154 -10.26 13.32 11.17
C GLY A 154 -9.03 12.55 10.70
N LEU A 155 -8.08 12.20 11.57
CA LEU A 155 -6.96 11.31 11.22
C LEU A 155 -7.38 9.84 11.43
N PRO A 156 -7.46 9.01 10.37
CA PRO A 156 -7.80 7.59 10.51
C PRO A 156 -6.78 6.84 11.37
N GLN A 157 -7.24 5.81 12.06
CA GLN A 157 -6.39 4.95 12.88
C GLN A 157 -6.16 3.62 12.16
N PHE A 158 -4.95 3.10 12.31
CA PHE A 158 -4.63 1.75 11.85
C PHE A 158 -3.55 1.12 12.73
N THR A 159 -3.41 -0.20 12.62
CA THR A 159 -2.35 -0.97 13.26
C THR A 159 -1.86 -2.04 12.31
N ILE A 160 -0.55 -2.17 12.18
CA ILE A 160 0.12 -3.19 11.36
C ILE A 160 0.90 -4.09 12.32
N LEU A 161 0.56 -5.37 12.32
CA LEU A 161 1.24 -6.39 13.11
C LEU A 161 2.08 -7.27 12.19
N GLN A 162 3.30 -7.55 12.64
CA GLN A 162 4.20 -8.49 12.02
C GLN A 162 4.38 -9.71 12.93
N GLU A 163 4.09 -10.90 12.41
CA GLU A 163 4.37 -12.17 13.06
C GLU A 163 5.57 -12.83 12.38
N ASN A 164 6.62 -13.13 13.16
CA ASN A 164 7.78 -13.86 12.67
C ASN A 164 7.80 -15.31 13.20
N THR A 165 8.42 -16.22 12.45
CA THR A 165 8.72 -17.58 12.90
C THR A 165 10.18 -17.95 12.62
N ALA A 166 10.74 -18.88 13.40
CA ALA A 166 12.12 -19.30 13.21
C ALA A 166 12.30 -20.07 11.90
N TRP A 167 13.39 -19.79 11.19
CA TRP A 167 13.72 -20.40 9.90
C TRP A 167 14.88 -21.40 10.01
N GLY A 168 14.73 -22.55 9.34
CA GLY A 168 15.72 -23.60 9.27
C GLY A 168 15.97 -24.34 10.60
N ASN A 169 16.83 -25.37 10.54
CA ASN A 169 17.10 -26.23 11.69
C ASN A 169 17.89 -25.54 12.81
N ASN A 170 18.71 -24.55 12.46
CA ASN A 170 19.59 -23.85 13.41
C ASN A 170 18.90 -22.69 14.13
N LYS A 171 17.69 -22.28 13.70
CA LYS A 171 16.86 -21.21 14.30
C LYS A 171 17.62 -19.88 14.52
N GLN A 172 18.62 -19.60 13.70
CA GLN A 172 19.42 -18.36 13.76
C GLN A 172 18.82 -17.23 12.91
N LEU A 173 17.94 -17.58 11.96
CA LEU A 173 17.18 -16.65 11.14
C LEU A 173 15.70 -16.76 11.48
N SER A 174 14.94 -15.71 11.18
CA SER A 174 13.48 -15.73 11.16
C SER A 174 12.97 -15.49 9.75
N VAL A 175 11.69 -15.79 9.54
CA VAL A 175 10.93 -15.36 8.36
C VAL A 175 9.63 -14.72 8.80
N ILE A 176 9.08 -13.85 7.95
CA ILE A 176 7.76 -13.27 8.16
C ILE A 176 6.73 -14.36 7.91
N LYS A 177 5.90 -14.66 8.91
CA LYS A 177 4.81 -15.63 8.81
C LYS A 177 3.52 -14.96 8.36
N THR A 178 3.18 -13.83 8.99
CA THR A 178 1.91 -13.14 8.76
C THR A 178 2.10 -11.63 8.89
N ILE A 179 1.53 -10.86 7.96
CA ILE A 179 1.28 -9.43 8.11
C ILE A 179 -0.21 -9.22 8.33
N THR A 180 -0.56 -8.55 9.41
CA THR A 180 -1.96 -8.22 9.74
C THR A 180 -2.15 -6.71 9.74
N VAL A 181 -3.09 -6.22 8.94
CA VAL A 181 -3.50 -4.81 8.88
C VAL A 181 -4.88 -4.67 9.50
N GLN A 182 -4.96 -3.92 10.59
CA GLN A 182 -6.20 -3.53 11.26
C GLN A 182 -6.50 -2.08 10.89
N VAL A 183 -7.60 -1.86 10.18
CA VAL A 183 -8.03 -0.55 9.70
C VAL A 183 -9.55 -0.51 9.62
N ASP A 184 -10.15 0.58 10.08
CA ASP A 184 -11.60 0.73 10.22
C ASP A 184 -12.21 -0.47 11.00
N ASN A 185 -13.12 -1.22 10.39
CA ASN A 185 -13.72 -2.44 10.95
C ASN A 185 -13.16 -3.74 10.34
N TYR A 186 -12.02 -3.64 9.65
CA TYR A 186 -11.40 -4.74 8.92
C TYR A 186 -10.08 -5.17 9.53
N THR A 187 -9.90 -6.49 9.59
CA THR A 187 -8.63 -7.15 9.83
C THR A 187 -8.26 -7.91 8.56
N LEU A 188 -7.25 -7.43 7.84
CA LEU A 188 -6.70 -8.07 6.65
C LEU A 188 -5.43 -8.82 7.03
N GLN A 189 -5.34 -10.10 6.68
CA GLN A 189 -4.16 -10.92 6.94
C GLN A 189 -3.57 -11.46 5.65
N LEU A 190 -2.26 -11.29 5.51
CA LEU A 190 -1.44 -11.83 4.43
C LEU A 190 -0.49 -12.87 5.03
N GLU A 191 -0.71 -14.14 4.68
CA GLU A 191 0.11 -15.27 5.16
C GLU A 191 1.22 -15.57 4.14
N GLN A 192 2.41 -15.90 4.64
CA GLN A 192 3.55 -16.21 3.79
C GLN A 192 3.23 -17.33 2.79
N ASN A 193 3.65 -17.17 1.54
CA ASN A 193 3.42 -18.10 0.42
C ASN A 193 1.93 -18.37 0.10
N GLN A 194 1.00 -17.53 0.57
CA GLN A 194 -0.41 -17.65 0.25
C GLN A 194 -0.90 -16.44 -0.55
N TRP A 195 -1.13 -16.66 -1.85
CA TRP A 195 -1.68 -15.66 -2.78
C TRP A 195 -3.18 -15.39 -2.57
N LYS A 196 -3.56 -15.01 -1.36
CA LYS A 196 -4.93 -14.64 -0.96
C LYS A 196 -4.89 -13.68 0.22
N VAL A 197 -6.01 -13.00 0.45
CA VAL A 197 -6.17 -12.07 1.58
C VAL A 197 -7.28 -12.61 2.48
N LYS A 198 -7.00 -12.79 3.77
CA LYS A 198 -8.03 -13.16 4.74
C LYS A 198 -8.61 -11.90 5.37
N VAL A 199 -9.90 -11.65 5.18
CA VAL A 199 -10.61 -10.48 5.70
C VAL A 199 -11.56 -10.93 6.80
N ASN A 200 -11.35 -10.43 8.02
CA ASN A 200 -12.16 -10.79 9.21
C ASN A 200 -12.30 -12.32 9.40
N GLY A 201 -11.23 -13.06 9.12
CA GLY A 201 -11.19 -14.52 9.23
C GLY A 201 -11.66 -15.30 8.00
N VAL A 202 -12.17 -14.62 6.95
CA VAL A 202 -12.67 -15.25 5.72
C VAL A 202 -11.67 -15.08 4.59
N ASP A 203 -11.32 -16.18 3.92
CA ASP A 203 -10.45 -16.14 2.75
C ASP A 203 -11.16 -15.46 1.57
N MET A 204 -10.54 -14.39 1.06
CA MET A 204 -11.03 -13.60 -0.07
C MET A 204 -10.08 -13.75 -1.25
N LYS A 205 -10.65 -13.67 -2.46
CA LYS A 205 -9.90 -13.65 -3.72
C LYS A 205 -9.55 -12.21 -4.06
N MET A 206 -8.35 -12.00 -4.61
CA MET A 206 -7.92 -10.69 -5.09
C MET A 206 -8.54 -10.37 -6.46
N PRO A 207 -8.79 -9.08 -6.77
CA PRO A 207 -8.69 -7.95 -5.85
C PRO A 207 -9.84 -7.92 -4.83
N VAL A 208 -9.54 -7.45 -3.63
CA VAL A 208 -10.52 -7.24 -2.57
C VAL A 208 -10.86 -5.75 -2.52
N LEU A 209 -12.14 -5.42 -2.60
CA LEU A 209 -12.65 -4.05 -2.53
C LEU A 209 -13.66 -3.95 -1.38
N LEU A 210 -13.38 -3.10 -0.39
CA LEU A 210 -14.18 -2.95 0.84
C LEU A 210 -14.61 -1.49 1.03
N ASP A 211 -15.80 -1.30 1.62
CA ASP A 211 -16.39 0.01 1.97
C ASP A 211 -16.26 1.07 0.86
N ASP A 212 -16.88 0.82 -0.29
CA ASP A 212 -16.85 1.72 -1.45
C ASP A 212 -15.41 2.11 -1.85
N ASN A 213 -14.55 1.08 -1.96
CA ASN A 213 -13.13 1.19 -2.29
C ASN A 213 -12.29 1.97 -1.27
N SER A 214 -12.77 2.14 -0.03
CA SER A 214 -12.02 2.76 1.06
C SER A 214 -10.82 1.93 1.50
N VAL A 215 -10.93 0.60 1.42
CA VAL A 215 -9.82 -0.34 1.59
C VAL A 215 -9.79 -1.30 0.41
N GLN A 216 -8.62 -1.45 -0.20
CA GLN A 216 -8.39 -2.28 -1.38
C GLN A 216 -7.20 -3.18 -1.12
N ALA A 217 -7.25 -4.43 -1.62
CA ALA A 217 -6.09 -5.31 -1.65
C ALA A 217 -5.95 -5.93 -3.05
N PHE A 218 -4.81 -5.75 -3.70
CA PHE A 218 -4.58 -6.18 -5.07
C PHE A 218 -3.11 -6.53 -5.30
N GLN A 219 -2.81 -7.15 -6.44
CA GLN A 219 -1.45 -7.50 -6.83
C GLN A 219 -0.77 -6.37 -7.59
N HIS A 220 0.48 -6.05 -7.24
CA HIS A 220 1.35 -5.11 -7.95
C HIS A 220 2.76 -5.68 -8.05
N GLY A 221 3.15 -6.13 -9.25
CA GLY A 221 4.33 -6.97 -9.44
C GLY A 221 4.20 -8.28 -8.66
N ILE A 222 5.20 -8.62 -7.85
CA ILE A 222 5.13 -9.74 -6.92
C ILE A 222 4.51 -9.40 -5.55
N ASP A 223 4.23 -8.13 -5.28
CA ASP A 223 3.68 -7.71 -4.00
C ASP A 223 2.15 -7.85 -3.98
N VAL A 224 1.62 -8.24 -2.82
CA VAL A 224 0.24 -7.93 -2.45
C VAL A 224 0.23 -6.58 -1.75
N VAL A 225 -0.55 -5.65 -2.30
CA VAL A 225 -0.65 -4.26 -1.82
C VAL A 225 -2.02 -4.04 -1.19
N ILE A 226 -2.04 -3.67 0.09
CA ILE A 226 -3.21 -3.13 0.77
C ILE A 226 -3.14 -1.60 0.70
N LYS A 227 -4.15 -0.99 0.08
CA LYS A 227 -4.28 0.45 -0.13
C LYS A 227 -5.52 0.99 0.56
N THR A 228 -5.40 2.11 1.26
CA THR A 228 -6.53 2.81 1.85
C THR A 228 -6.79 4.15 1.15
N LYS A 229 -8.03 4.64 1.22
CA LYS A 229 -8.41 5.96 0.68
C LYS A 229 -7.65 7.12 1.33
N PHE A 230 -7.23 6.97 2.59
CA PHE A 230 -6.42 7.95 3.28
C PHE A 230 -4.92 7.86 2.96
N GLY A 231 -4.51 6.94 2.07
CA GLY A 231 -3.17 6.90 1.50
C GLY A 231 -2.19 5.95 2.18
N LEU A 232 -2.62 5.12 3.14
CA LEU A 232 -1.77 4.03 3.64
C LEU A 232 -1.58 2.99 2.53
N LEU A 233 -0.32 2.60 2.30
CA LEU A 233 0.06 1.50 1.43
C LEU A 233 0.88 0.49 2.23
N VAL A 234 0.44 -0.75 2.28
CA VAL A 234 1.19 -1.88 2.85
C VAL A 234 1.47 -2.87 1.73
N SER A 235 2.74 -3.00 1.35
CA SER A 235 3.19 -3.94 0.31
C SER A 235 3.92 -5.10 0.97
N TYR A 236 3.57 -6.33 0.61
CA TYR A 236 4.25 -7.53 1.09
C TYR A 236 4.44 -8.52 -0.07
N ASP A 237 5.67 -8.98 -0.26
CA ASP A 237 6.05 -9.96 -1.29
C ASP A 237 5.59 -11.40 -0.98
N LEU A 238 4.80 -11.58 0.09
CA LEU A 238 4.40 -12.87 0.65
C LEU A 238 5.58 -13.76 1.05
N ASN A 239 6.78 -13.19 1.21
CA ASN A 239 7.99 -13.89 1.60
C ASN A 239 8.66 -13.19 2.79
N ASN A 240 9.53 -12.20 2.59
CA ASN A 240 10.30 -11.58 3.68
C ASN A 240 10.56 -10.08 3.50
N ASN A 241 9.86 -9.42 2.57
CA ASN A 241 9.99 -8.00 2.32
C ASN A 241 8.64 -7.28 2.50
N VAL A 242 8.58 -6.37 3.47
CA VAL A 242 7.40 -5.55 3.76
C VAL A 242 7.76 -4.09 3.64
N ARG A 243 6.89 -3.31 2.99
CA ARG A 243 6.96 -1.85 2.97
C ARG A 243 5.66 -1.26 3.48
N VAL A 244 5.78 -0.28 4.38
CA VAL A 244 4.68 0.52 4.87
C VAL A 244 4.94 1.95 4.44
N THR A 245 4.13 2.47 3.53
CA THR A 245 4.20 3.86 3.09
C THR A 245 3.01 4.62 3.64
N ILE A 246 3.26 5.73 4.33
CA ILE A 246 2.22 6.56 4.95
C ILE A 246 2.39 8.03 4.55
N PRO A 247 1.30 8.76 4.26
CA PRO A 247 1.41 10.15 3.86
C PRO A 247 1.88 11.05 5.02
N HIS A 248 2.53 12.17 4.67
CA HIS A 248 3.15 13.09 5.61
C HIS A 248 2.19 13.77 6.59
N ASN A 249 0.87 13.68 6.38
CA ASN A 249 -0.12 14.13 7.36
C ASN A 249 -0.19 13.25 8.63
N TYR A 250 0.54 12.13 8.66
CA TYR A 250 0.83 11.31 9.84
C TYR A 250 2.13 11.67 10.57
N TYR A 251 2.85 12.71 10.12
CA TYR A 251 4.08 13.19 10.77
C TYR A 251 3.86 13.44 12.26
N LYS A 252 4.65 12.80 13.14
CA LYS A 252 4.54 12.79 14.61
C LYS A 252 3.26 12.15 15.16
N HIS A 253 2.57 11.33 14.38
CA HIS A 253 1.34 10.62 14.77
C HIS A 253 1.51 9.09 14.75
N MET A 254 2.71 8.61 14.41
CA MET A 254 3.05 7.19 14.26
C MET A 254 3.79 6.66 15.49
N CYS A 255 3.71 5.35 15.75
CA CYS A 255 4.68 4.68 16.62
C CYS A 255 4.71 3.17 16.31
N GLY A 256 5.68 2.46 16.91
CA GLY A 256 5.95 1.04 16.63
C GLY A 256 7.42 0.83 16.29
N LEU A 257 7.74 -0.32 15.70
CA LEU A 257 9.10 -0.60 15.22
C LEU A 257 9.54 0.30 14.06
N CYS A 258 8.60 0.88 13.32
CA CYS A 258 8.86 1.83 12.24
C CYS A 258 9.19 3.26 12.70
N GLY A 259 9.28 3.53 14.01
CA GLY A 259 9.57 4.86 14.53
C GLY A 259 8.34 5.76 14.63
N ASP A 260 8.55 7.03 15.01
CA ASP A 260 7.48 7.98 15.27
C ASP A 260 7.22 9.00 14.13
N TYR A 261 8.01 8.89 13.06
CA TYR A 261 7.90 9.65 11.82
C TYR A 261 7.97 11.16 12.07
N ASN A 262 9.13 11.64 12.50
CA ASN A 262 9.33 13.02 12.92
C ASN A 262 10.59 13.69 12.30
N ASP A 263 11.24 13.05 11.34
CA ASP A 263 12.51 13.43 10.71
C ASP A 263 13.74 13.43 11.66
N ASP A 264 13.66 12.80 12.84
CA ASP A 264 14.76 12.62 13.78
C ASP A 264 15.02 11.12 14.04
N PRO A 265 15.88 10.47 13.25
CA PRO A 265 16.19 9.06 13.44
C PRO A 265 16.70 8.72 14.84
N LYS A 266 17.23 9.70 15.61
CA LYS A 266 17.83 9.42 16.92
C LYS A 266 16.82 8.97 17.96
N ASN A 267 15.55 9.33 17.82
CA ASN A 267 14.51 9.01 18.81
C ASN A 267 13.53 7.90 18.37
N ASP A 268 13.72 7.32 17.19
CA ASP A 268 12.95 6.19 16.66
C ASP A 268 12.91 4.96 17.55
N PHE A 269 13.84 4.84 18.50
CA PHE A 269 13.83 3.75 19.48
C PHE A 269 12.90 4.06 20.66
N GLN A 270 11.75 4.68 20.36
CA GLN A 270 10.71 4.93 21.34
C GLN A 270 9.97 3.62 21.64
N LYS A 271 9.90 3.28 22.92
CA LYS A 271 9.15 2.12 23.42
C LYS A 271 7.66 2.43 23.52
N SER A 272 6.87 1.39 23.73
CA SER A 272 5.42 1.52 23.93
C SER A 272 4.99 2.37 25.14
N ASP A 273 5.88 2.56 26.12
CA ASP A 273 5.67 3.46 27.26
C ASP A 273 6.11 4.92 27.00
N GLY A 274 6.60 5.21 25.79
CA GLY A 274 7.09 6.52 25.36
C GLY A 274 8.55 6.82 25.70
N SER A 275 9.23 5.97 26.49
CA SER A 275 10.65 6.14 26.82
C SER A 275 11.59 5.55 25.76
N GLN A 276 12.85 5.97 25.74
CA GLN A 276 13.82 5.51 24.73
C GLN A 276 14.47 4.18 25.13
N ALA A 277 14.54 3.24 24.19
CA ALA A 277 15.24 1.97 24.34
C ALA A 277 16.75 2.15 24.15
N ALA A 278 17.54 1.42 24.93
CA ALA A 278 18.99 1.40 24.81
C ALA A 278 19.50 0.45 23.71
N SER A 279 18.64 -0.44 23.20
CA SER A 279 18.99 -1.43 22.18
C SER A 279 17.80 -1.82 21.30
N PRO A 280 18.04 -2.33 20.07
CA PRO A 280 16.98 -2.87 19.21
C PRO A 280 16.16 -3.98 19.87
N THR A 281 16.80 -4.81 20.70
CA THR A 281 16.12 -5.88 21.44
C THR A 281 15.17 -5.33 22.49
N GLU A 282 15.56 -4.29 23.23
CA GLU A 282 14.68 -3.64 24.20
C GLU A 282 13.50 -2.96 23.48
N LEU A 283 13.75 -2.30 22.35
CA LEU A 283 12.72 -1.72 21.50
C LEU A 283 11.71 -2.78 21.06
N GLY A 284 12.21 -3.84 20.41
CA GLY A 284 11.41 -4.96 19.93
C GLY A 284 10.54 -5.57 21.02
N ASN A 285 11.14 -5.86 22.19
CA ASN A 285 10.41 -6.42 23.32
C ASN A 285 9.30 -5.51 23.84
N SER A 286 9.49 -4.18 23.81
CA SER A 286 8.47 -3.24 24.25
C SER A 286 7.24 -3.18 23.34
N TRP A 287 7.40 -3.54 22.06
CA TRP A 287 6.34 -3.54 21.05
C TRP A 287 5.73 -4.91 20.79
N GLN A 288 5.97 -5.89 21.67
CA GLN A 288 5.33 -7.20 21.61
C GLN A 288 3.80 -7.07 21.71
N HIS A 289 3.10 -7.81 20.85
CA HIS A 289 1.64 -7.90 20.87
C HIS A 289 1.23 -9.34 21.15
N ALA A 290 0.39 -9.55 22.17
CA ALA A 290 -0.08 -10.88 22.51
C ALA A 290 -1.25 -11.30 21.62
N VAL A 291 -1.07 -12.37 20.84
CA VAL A 291 -2.14 -12.96 20.03
C VAL A 291 -2.47 -14.37 20.57
N PRO A 292 -3.75 -14.72 20.76
CA PRO A 292 -4.15 -16.08 21.10
C PRO A 292 -3.54 -17.10 20.13
N ASP A 293 -3.14 -18.27 20.63
CA ASP A 293 -2.55 -19.36 19.85
C ASP A 293 -1.21 -19.06 19.14
N SER A 294 -0.60 -17.89 19.39
CA SER A 294 0.74 -17.54 18.92
C SER A 294 1.67 -17.17 20.09
N PRO A 295 2.08 -18.16 20.92
CA PRO A 295 2.94 -17.89 22.07
C PRO A 295 4.31 -17.38 21.63
N CYS A 296 4.73 -16.26 22.19
CA CYS A 296 6.06 -15.70 21.99
C CYS A 296 7.11 -16.58 22.69
N ILE A 297 7.91 -17.32 21.91
CA ILE A 297 9.02 -18.11 22.45
C ILE A 297 10.30 -17.32 22.21
N LEU A 298 10.78 -16.64 23.25
CA LEU A 298 12.05 -15.93 23.16
C LEU A 298 13.21 -16.90 22.95
N PRO A 299 14.19 -16.56 22.09
CA PRO A 299 15.44 -17.31 22.04
C PRO A 299 16.08 -17.41 23.43
N PRO A 300 16.75 -18.52 23.77
CA PRO A 300 17.50 -18.60 25.01
C PRO A 300 18.50 -17.45 25.10
N ALA A 301 18.51 -16.74 26.24
CA ALA A 301 19.48 -15.67 26.45
C ALA A 301 20.91 -16.25 26.33
N CYS A 302 21.77 -15.51 25.62
CA CYS A 302 23.19 -15.80 25.58
C CYS A 302 23.75 -15.94 27.00
N LYS A 303 24.56 -16.98 27.25
CA LYS A 303 25.24 -17.13 28.54
C LYS A 303 26.15 -15.92 28.76
N PRO A 304 26.23 -15.38 29.98
CA PRO A 304 27.13 -14.26 30.29
C PRO A 304 28.57 -14.59 29.88
N GLY A 305 29.19 -13.73 29.05
CA GLY A 305 30.57 -13.92 28.55
C GLY A 305 30.70 -14.80 27.31
N GLN A 306 29.62 -15.33 26.75
CA GLN A 306 29.61 -16.02 25.46
C GLN A 306 29.14 -15.06 24.37
N ASP A 307 29.95 -14.87 23.33
CA ASP A 307 29.50 -14.21 22.10
C ASP A 307 28.69 -15.23 21.29
N CYS A 308 27.36 -15.16 21.39
CA CYS A 308 26.46 -15.94 20.55
C CYS A 308 25.78 -15.11 19.47
N LYS A 309 26.35 -13.95 19.13
CA LYS A 309 26.05 -13.34 17.84
C LYS A 309 26.58 -14.27 16.75
N PRO A 310 25.74 -14.67 15.79
CA PRO A 310 26.23 -15.33 14.61
C PRO A 310 27.26 -14.43 13.94
N THR A 311 28.45 -14.94 13.68
CA THR A 311 29.52 -14.19 13.00
C THR A 311 29.79 -14.81 11.65
N CYS A 312 29.97 -13.96 10.65
CA CYS A 312 30.46 -14.39 9.36
C CYS A 312 31.98 -14.42 9.37
N SER A 313 32.61 -15.44 8.77
CA SER A 313 34.07 -15.45 8.66
C SER A 313 34.52 -14.41 7.62
N PRO A 314 35.68 -13.77 7.78
CA PRO A 314 36.18 -12.78 6.81
C PRO A 314 36.28 -13.32 5.38
N GLU A 315 36.54 -14.62 5.23
CA GLU A 315 36.59 -15.32 3.95
C GLU A 315 35.22 -15.36 3.25
N LEU A 316 34.16 -15.65 4.01
CA LEU A 316 32.79 -15.67 3.52
C LEU A 316 32.27 -14.25 3.28
N GLU A 317 32.61 -13.29 4.14
CA GLU A 317 32.28 -11.87 3.94
C GLU A 317 32.86 -11.36 2.62
N ASN A 318 34.15 -11.62 2.36
CA ASN A 318 34.79 -11.21 1.11
C ASN A 318 34.20 -11.93 -0.11
N LYS A 319 33.88 -13.22 0.02
CA LYS A 319 33.22 -13.99 -1.05
C LYS A 319 31.86 -13.42 -1.40
N TYR A 320 30.98 -13.25 -0.41
CA TYR A 320 29.60 -12.81 -0.59
C TYR A 320 29.49 -11.31 -0.87
N GLY A 321 30.49 -10.51 -0.48
CA GLY A 321 30.61 -9.11 -0.87
C GLY A 321 30.97 -8.90 -2.36
N GLY A 322 31.34 -9.95 -3.08
CA GLY A 322 31.62 -9.87 -4.52
C GLY A 322 30.38 -9.58 -5.37
N VAL A 323 30.58 -9.01 -6.56
CA VAL A 323 29.50 -8.63 -7.50
C VAL A 323 28.66 -9.82 -7.98
N GLN A 324 29.22 -11.04 -7.94
CA GLN A 324 28.50 -12.29 -8.25
C GLN A 324 27.54 -12.73 -7.12
N PHE A 325 27.45 -11.95 -6.04
CA PHE A 325 26.59 -12.16 -4.87
C PHE A 325 26.00 -10.80 -4.47
N CYS A 326 26.18 -10.38 -3.21
CA CYS A 326 25.58 -9.17 -2.67
C CYS A 326 26.20 -7.88 -3.24
N GLY A 327 27.45 -7.94 -3.74
CA GLY A 327 28.14 -6.78 -4.31
C GLY A 327 27.44 -6.15 -5.52
N LEU A 328 26.50 -6.87 -6.15
CA LEU A 328 25.63 -6.33 -7.20
C LEU A 328 24.84 -5.10 -6.71
N LEU A 329 24.41 -5.10 -5.45
CA LEU A 329 23.65 -4.01 -4.82
C LEU A 329 24.38 -2.66 -4.90
N ALA A 330 25.69 -2.66 -4.69
CA ALA A 330 26.52 -1.46 -4.63
C ALA A 330 27.40 -1.25 -5.88
N ASN A 331 27.18 -2.02 -6.95
CA ASN A 331 27.97 -1.90 -8.17
C ASN A 331 27.63 -0.58 -8.90
N PRO A 332 28.58 0.38 -9.02
CA PRO A 332 28.31 1.72 -9.56
C PRO A 332 28.02 1.73 -11.07
N THR A 333 28.33 0.64 -11.78
CA THR A 333 28.01 0.48 -13.21
C THR A 333 27.07 -0.71 -13.44
N GLY A 334 26.43 -1.19 -12.38
CA GLY A 334 25.49 -2.31 -12.42
C GLY A 334 24.04 -1.88 -12.67
N PRO A 335 23.11 -2.85 -12.71
CA PRO A 335 21.70 -2.61 -13.06
C PRO A 335 20.94 -1.74 -12.05
N LEU A 336 21.52 -1.53 -10.87
CA LEU A 336 20.94 -0.78 -9.74
C LEU A 336 21.59 0.59 -9.57
N ALA A 337 22.53 1.00 -10.43
CA ALA A 337 23.32 2.23 -10.25
C ALA A 337 22.46 3.50 -10.22
N ALA A 338 21.34 3.53 -10.94
CA ALA A 338 20.41 4.66 -10.91
C ALA A 338 19.73 4.83 -9.54
N CYS A 339 19.58 3.74 -8.78
CA CYS A 339 18.98 3.73 -7.46
C CYS A 339 19.88 4.33 -6.38
N HIS A 340 21.20 4.31 -6.56
CA HIS A 340 22.17 4.72 -5.52
C HIS A 340 22.06 6.19 -5.11
N LYS A 341 21.44 7.02 -5.94
CA LYS A 341 21.14 8.43 -5.63
C LYS A 341 19.88 8.61 -4.79
N LEU A 342 18.99 7.61 -4.81
CA LEU A 342 17.72 7.60 -4.09
C LEU A 342 17.87 6.85 -2.75
N LEU A 343 18.61 5.74 -2.76
CA LEU A 343 18.76 4.83 -1.62
C LEU A 343 20.21 4.40 -1.46
N ASP A 344 20.78 4.54 -0.26
CA ASP A 344 22.15 4.06 0.03
C ASP A 344 22.22 2.51 -0.01
N PRO A 345 22.99 1.91 -0.93
CA PRO A 345 23.09 0.46 -1.01
C PRO A 345 23.98 -0.18 0.08
N GLN A 346 24.75 0.61 0.84
CA GLN A 346 25.75 0.05 1.78
C GLN A 346 25.12 -0.71 2.94
N GLY A 347 23.96 -0.27 3.40
CA GLY A 347 23.20 -0.97 4.42
C GLY A 347 22.70 -2.34 3.91
N PRO A 348 21.85 -2.37 2.88
CA PRO A 348 21.34 -3.60 2.26
C PRO A 348 22.45 -4.57 1.81
N LEU A 349 23.60 -4.06 1.36
CA LEU A 349 24.77 -4.89 1.04
C LEU A 349 25.26 -5.68 2.26
N LYS A 350 25.36 -5.03 3.43
CA LYS A 350 25.82 -5.67 4.67
C LYS A 350 24.82 -6.71 5.16
N ASP A 351 23.53 -6.40 5.12
CA ASP A 351 22.46 -7.33 5.48
C ASP A 351 22.52 -8.58 4.59
N CYS A 352 22.61 -8.39 3.27
CA CYS A 352 22.73 -9.49 2.32
C CYS A 352 23.92 -10.40 2.62
N VAL A 353 25.10 -9.83 2.87
CA VAL A 353 26.30 -10.61 3.20
C VAL A 353 26.10 -11.39 4.49
N PHE A 354 25.53 -10.75 5.51
CA PHE A 354 25.26 -11.37 6.80
C PHE A 354 24.27 -12.53 6.67
N ASP A 355 23.12 -12.29 6.05
CA ASP A 355 22.06 -13.29 5.84
C ASP A 355 22.54 -14.45 4.99
N LEU A 356 23.25 -14.18 3.90
CA LEU A 356 23.78 -15.22 3.03
C LEU A 356 24.81 -16.09 3.76
N CYS A 357 25.54 -15.51 4.69
CA CYS A 357 26.47 -16.23 5.54
C CYS A 357 25.75 -17.17 6.51
N LEU A 358 24.73 -16.68 7.21
CA LEU A 358 23.93 -17.50 8.14
C LEU A 358 23.11 -18.57 7.41
N GLY A 359 22.68 -18.24 6.19
CA GLY A 359 22.01 -19.12 5.26
C GLY A 359 22.91 -20.16 4.58
N GLY A 360 24.22 -20.17 4.88
CA GLY A 360 25.16 -21.13 4.30
C GLY A 360 25.34 -20.99 2.78
N GLY A 361 25.15 -19.79 2.24
CA GLY A 361 25.24 -19.52 0.80
C GLY A 361 23.98 -19.86 0.01
N ASN A 362 22.82 -20.00 0.67
CA ASN A 362 21.55 -20.29 0.00
C ASN A 362 21.19 -19.18 -1.00
N GLN A 363 21.03 -19.56 -2.27
CA GLN A 363 20.74 -18.63 -3.36
C GLN A 363 19.40 -17.91 -3.17
N SER A 364 18.38 -18.52 -2.58
CA SER A 364 17.10 -17.83 -2.31
C SER A 364 17.29 -16.62 -1.40
N ILE A 365 18.13 -16.73 -0.36
CA ILE A 365 18.42 -15.61 0.55
C ILE A 365 19.13 -14.46 -0.18
N LEU A 366 20.06 -14.79 -1.08
CA LEU A 366 20.71 -13.78 -1.94
C LEU A 366 19.67 -13.05 -2.80
N CYS A 367 18.78 -13.80 -3.45
CA CYS A 367 17.79 -13.23 -4.37
C CYS A 367 16.74 -12.41 -3.64
N ASP A 368 16.32 -12.84 -2.45
CA ASP A 368 15.37 -12.11 -1.60
C ASP A 368 15.96 -10.78 -1.14
N ASN A 369 17.24 -10.77 -0.74
CA ASN A 369 17.95 -9.54 -0.36
C ASN A 369 18.12 -8.56 -1.53
N ILE A 370 18.48 -9.05 -2.72
CA ILE A 370 18.58 -8.18 -3.90
C ILE A 370 17.19 -7.66 -4.29
N HIS A 371 16.18 -8.51 -4.27
CA HIS A 371 14.80 -8.12 -4.57
C HIS A 371 14.30 -7.05 -3.60
N ALA A 372 14.58 -7.14 -2.30
CA ALA A 372 14.17 -6.12 -1.32
C ALA A 372 14.69 -4.71 -1.68
N TYR A 373 15.94 -4.60 -2.17
CA TYR A 373 16.50 -3.33 -2.63
C TYR A 373 15.94 -2.87 -3.97
N VAL A 374 15.75 -3.80 -4.92
CA VAL A 374 15.07 -3.53 -6.22
C VAL A 374 13.68 -2.94 -5.98
N SER A 375 12.92 -3.62 -5.13
CA SER A 375 11.54 -3.29 -4.81
C SER A 375 11.44 -1.95 -4.05
N ALA A 376 12.39 -1.66 -3.15
CA ALA A 376 12.51 -0.33 -2.55
C ALA A 376 12.86 0.76 -3.57
N CYS A 377 13.79 0.48 -4.50
CA CYS A 377 14.17 1.43 -5.54
C CYS A 377 13.00 1.78 -6.46
N GLN A 378 12.23 0.78 -6.89
CA GLN A 378 11.08 0.99 -7.75
C GLN A 378 9.96 1.76 -7.03
N ALA A 379 9.72 1.48 -5.75
CA ALA A 379 8.79 2.23 -4.92
C ALA A 379 9.21 3.70 -4.75
N ALA A 380 10.52 3.99 -4.73
CA ALA A 380 11.06 5.35 -4.73
C ALA A 380 11.08 6.01 -6.14
N GLY A 381 10.49 5.39 -7.16
CA GLY A 381 10.46 5.89 -8.54
C GLY A 381 11.80 5.73 -9.29
N GLY A 382 12.72 4.94 -8.75
CA GLY A 382 14.00 4.65 -9.38
C GLY A 382 13.87 3.68 -10.55
N LYS A 383 14.77 3.82 -11.53
CA LYS A 383 14.86 2.92 -12.67
C LYS A 383 15.78 1.74 -12.34
N VAL A 384 15.29 0.53 -12.54
CA VAL A 384 16.06 -0.71 -12.42
C VAL A 384 16.25 -1.31 -13.81
N GLU A 385 17.48 -1.69 -14.14
CA GLU A 385 17.76 -2.48 -15.35
C GLU A 385 17.64 -3.99 -15.05
N PRO A 386 17.51 -4.85 -16.07
CA PRO A 386 17.44 -6.30 -15.87
C PRO A 386 18.63 -6.81 -15.05
N TRP A 387 18.34 -7.37 -13.87
CA TRP A 387 19.34 -7.88 -12.93
C TRP A 387 19.28 -9.40 -12.75
N ARG A 388 18.12 -10.01 -13.02
CA ARG A 388 17.93 -11.46 -13.06
C ARG A 388 18.39 -12.03 -14.40
N THR A 389 18.95 -13.23 -14.36
CA THR A 389 19.31 -14.01 -15.55
C THR A 389 18.93 -15.48 -15.32
N GLU A 390 18.99 -16.31 -16.37
CA GLU A 390 18.73 -17.75 -16.26
C GLU A 390 19.59 -18.45 -15.20
N THR A 391 20.80 -17.93 -14.95
CA THR A 391 21.75 -18.49 -13.97
C THR A 391 21.86 -17.70 -12.67
N PHE A 392 21.32 -16.49 -12.62
CA PHE A 392 21.42 -15.59 -11.47
C PHE A 392 20.04 -15.10 -11.05
N CYS A 393 19.54 -15.67 -9.95
CA CYS A 393 18.22 -15.35 -9.39
C CYS A 393 17.07 -15.46 -10.41
N PRO A 394 16.97 -16.57 -11.17
CA PRO A 394 15.90 -16.72 -12.15
C PRO A 394 14.53 -16.64 -11.49
N MET A 395 13.60 -15.91 -12.11
CA MET A 395 12.20 -15.90 -11.71
C MET A 395 11.42 -16.79 -12.67
N VAL A 396 10.77 -17.83 -12.13
CA VAL A 396 9.95 -18.75 -12.91
C VAL A 396 8.51 -18.24 -12.89
N CYS A 397 8.02 -17.80 -14.04
CA CYS A 397 6.65 -17.34 -14.18
C CYS A 397 5.68 -18.49 -14.46
N PRO A 398 4.41 -18.37 -14.03
CA PRO A 398 3.37 -19.31 -14.39
C PRO A 398 3.24 -19.49 -15.92
N PRO A 399 2.59 -20.57 -16.39
CA PRO A 399 2.29 -20.72 -17.80
C PRO A 399 1.54 -19.50 -18.35
N HIS A 400 1.87 -19.08 -19.57
CA HIS A 400 1.29 -17.91 -20.25
C HIS A 400 1.62 -16.56 -19.58
N SER A 401 2.78 -16.49 -18.92
CA SER A 401 3.37 -15.25 -18.42
C SER A 401 4.88 -15.27 -18.59
N HIS A 402 5.48 -14.09 -18.58
CA HIS A 402 6.92 -13.89 -18.63
C HIS A 402 7.37 -12.92 -17.53
N TYR A 403 8.66 -12.98 -17.21
CA TYR A 403 9.26 -12.09 -16.23
C TYR A 403 9.43 -10.70 -16.84
N GLU A 404 9.02 -9.68 -16.10
CA GLU A 404 9.31 -8.29 -16.40
C GLU A 404 9.87 -7.57 -15.17
N VAL A 405 10.87 -6.72 -15.40
CA VAL A 405 11.37 -5.82 -14.35
C VAL A 405 10.26 -4.84 -13.95
N CYS A 406 9.35 -4.53 -14.87
CA CYS A 406 8.23 -3.62 -14.65
C CYS A 406 6.94 -4.26 -15.16
N ALA A 407 6.39 -5.21 -14.39
CA ALA A 407 5.24 -6.00 -14.81
C ALA A 407 3.92 -5.27 -14.55
N ASP A 408 3.03 -5.25 -15.54
CA ASP A 408 1.65 -4.80 -15.37
C ASP A 408 0.74 -5.93 -14.87
N THR A 409 0.75 -6.14 -13.56
CA THR A 409 -0.09 -7.17 -12.90
C THR A 409 -1.42 -6.63 -12.39
N CYS A 410 -1.60 -5.31 -12.37
CA CYS A 410 -2.76 -4.67 -11.77
C CYS A 410 -3.82 -4.32 -12.81
N SER A 411 -3.42 -3.82 -13.99
CA SER A 411 -4.36 -3.41 -15.03
C SER A 411 -4.83 -4.59 -15.88
N LEU A 412 -3.98 -5.62 -16.02
CA LEU A 412 -4.21 -6.81 -16.85
C LEU A 412 -4.84 -8.00 -16.08
N GLY A 413 -5.81 -7.73 -15.21
CA GLY A 413 -6.54 -8.78 -14.47
C GLY A 413 -7.95 -9.05 -15.01
N CYS A 414 -8.46 -10.28 -14.91
CA CYS A 414 -9.85 -10.58 -15.29
C CYS A 414 -10.86 -9.67 -14.55
N SER A 415 -10.55 -9.28 -13.30
CA SER A 415 -11.37 -8.39 -12.48
C SER A 415 -11.47 -6.96 -13.00
N THR A 416 -10.55 -6.51 -13.85
CA THR A 416 -10.58 -5.14 -14.39
C THR A 416 -11.68 -4.95 -15.45
N ILE A 417 -12.17 -6.06 -16.03
CA ILE A 417 -13.32 -6.06 -16.96
C ILE A 417 -14.59 -5.59 -16.26
N THR A 418 -14.80 -6.01 -15.01
CA THR A 418 -16.02 -5.69 -14.25
C THR A 418 -15.85 -4.50 -13.32
N THR A 419 -14.64 -4.29 -12.82
CA THR A 419 -14.34 -3.34 -11.74
C THR A 419 -12.97 -2.71 -11.98
N PRO A 420 -12.90 -1.52 -12.60
CA PRO A 420 -11.65 -0.81 -12.80
C PRO A 420 -11.03 -0.43 -11.45
N ILE A 421 -9.76 -0.78 -11.25
CA ILE A 421 -8.99 -0.40 -10.05
C ILE A 421 -7.97 0.66 -10.46
N ALA A 422 -7.80 1.68 -9.62
CA ALA A 422 -6.74 2.66 -9.80
C ALA A 422 -5.40 2.07 -9.36
N CYS A 423 -4.70 1.48 -10.31
CA CYS A 423 -3.38 0.89 -10.14
C CYS A 423 -2.33 1.94 -9.76
N PRO A 424 -1.29 1.57 -9.00
CA PRO A 424 -0.15 2.44 -8.76
C PRO A 424 0.58 2.76 -10.07
N ASP A 425 1.01 4.00 -10.25
CA ASP A 425 1.84 4.44 -11.39
C ASP A 425 3.31 4.02 -11.23
N THR A 426 3.67 3.46 -10.09
CA THR A 426 5.02 2.97 -9.80
C THR A 426 5.29 1.65 -10.50
N CYS A 427 6.56 1.41 -10.77
CA CYS A 427 7.02 0.15 -11.33
C CYS A 427 7.05 -0.95 -10.25
N ALA A 428 6.79 -2.20 -10.60
CA ALA A 428 7.06 -3.34 -9.74
C ALA A 428 7.50 -4.57 -10.54
N GLU A 429 8.58 -5.22 -10.09
CA GLU A 429 9.06 -6.48 -10.66
C GLU A 429 8.03 -7.59 -10.48
N GLY A 430 7.80 -8.41 -11.52
CA GLY A 430 6.89 -9.55 -11.43
C GLY A 430 6.73 -10.36 -12.71
N CYS A 431 5.68 -11.18 -12.72
CA CYS A 431 5.29 -11.98 -13.88
C CYS A 431 4.09 -11.33 -14.57
N GLU A 432 4.29 -10.87 -15.80
CA GLU A 432 3.26 -10.28 -16.64
C GLU A 432 2.63 -11.35 -17.54
N CYS A 433 1.31 -11.34 -17.69
CA CYS A 433 0.64 -12.26 -18.59
C CYS A 433 0.99 -11.96 -20.06
N ASP A 434 1.13 -13.00 -20.86
CA ASP A 434 1.38 -12.86 -22.29
C ASP A 434 0.17 -12.22 -22.99
N ASN A 435 0.39 -11.66 -24.19
CA ASN A 435 -0.69 -11.13 -25.03
C ASN A 435 -1.85 -12.13 -25.16
N ASP A 436 -3.08 -11.62 -25.11
CA ASP A 436 -4.35 -12.38 -25.11
C ASP A 436 -4.68 -13.15 -23.82
N TYR A 437 -3.85 -13.04 -22.78
CA TYR A 437 -4.12 -13.58 -21.45
C TYR A 437 -4.32 -12.46 -20.42
N LEU A 438 -5.14 -12.72 -19.41
CA LEU A 438 -5.33 -11.86 -18.26
C LEU A 438 -5.08 -12.65 -16.98
N LEU A 439 -4.63 -11.94 -15.95
CA LEU A 439 -4.40 -12.51 -14.64
C LEU A 439 -5.72 -12.94 -14.00
N GLY A 440 -5.90 -14.25 -13.89
CA GLY A 440 -7.00 -14.88 -13.16
C GLY A 440 -6.57 -15.33 -11.76
N ILE A 441 -7.46 -16.04 -11.07
CA ILE A 441 -7.27 -16.44 -9.65
C ILE A 441 -6.07 -17.38 -9.46
N THR A 442 -5.80 -18.25 -10.43
CA THR A 442 -4.76 -19.30 -10.33
C THR A 442 -3.63 -19.09 -11.33
N GLY A 443 -3.56 -17.92 -11.98
CA GLY A 443 -2.60 -17.60 -13.03
C GLY A 443 -3.26 -16.99 -14.27
N CYS A 444 -2.47 -16.83 -15.32
CA CYS A 444 -2.91 -16.22 -16.58
C CYS A 444 -3.86 -17.14 -17.35
N VAL A 445 -5.03 -16.61 -17.72
CA VAL A 445 -6.07 -17.30 -18.47
C VAL A 445 -6.41 -16.53 -19.75
N PRO A 446 -6.81 -17.20 -20.84
CA PRO A 446 -7.27 -16.51 -22.05
C PRO A 446 -8.38 -15.52 -21.72
N MET A 447 -8.36 -14.33 -22.34
CA MET A 447 -9.34 -13.25 -22.10
C MET A 447 -10.80 -13.71 -22.19
N GLU A 448 -11.10 -14.64 -23.11
CA GLU A 448 -12.43 -15.24 -23.30
C GLU A 448 -12.95 -16.09 -22.12
N LYS A 449 -12.10 -16.39 -21.13
CA LYS A 449 -12.43 -17.21 -19.95
C LYS A 449 -12.60 -16.41 -18.64
N CYS A 450 -12.50 -15.07 -18.68
CA CYS A 450 -12.51 -14.21 -17.49
C CYS A 450 -13.89 -13.99 -16.81
#